data_AF-A0A504Z2X2-F1
#
_entry.id   AF-A0A504Z2X2-F1
#
_cell.length_a   1.000
_cell.length_b   1.000
_cell.length_c   1.000
_cell.angle_alpha   90.00
_cell.angle_beta   90.00
_cell.angle_gamma   90.00
#
_symmetry.space_group_name_H-M   'P 1'
#
loop_
_entity.id
_entity.type
_entity.pdbx_description
1 polymer ?
#
loop_
_entity_poly.entity_id
_entity_poly.type
_entity_poly.pdbx_seq_one_letter_code
_entity_poly.pdbx_strand_id
1 'polypeptide(L)'
;DGDFIPYDHDTDIVVLDSAEPVIRRLETPRENMTFDKINLITRKQNYCVYDHMPRLNCQGVPVRFQLDPCGFCTPLARLISSYFDFFDMFMARIELHWDPDGNPARIGVIDEGSDKDGGLKLSYELDDIFPLATCQYMGLNLPCPRNHHAVLSHLYGENYLRPNRLCDFNHGHWSNG
;
A
#
# COMPACT_ATOMS: atom_id res chain seq x y z
N ASP A 1 -16.54 -8.10 -5.68
CA ASP A 1 -16.75 -9.58 -5.72
C ASP A 1 -15.85 -10.33 -4.74
N GLY A 2 -14.77 -9.72 -4.23
CA GLY A 2 -13.82 -10.42 -3.36
C GLY A 2 -12.71 -11.09 -4.15
N ASP A 3 -12.44 -10.59 -5.35
CA ASP A 3 -11.33 -10.99 -6.21
C ASP A 3 -10.51 -9.76 -6.63
N PHE A 4 -9.46 -9.99 -7.41
CA PHE A 4 -8.59 -8.97 -7.97
C PHE A 4 -9.34 -8.06 -8.97
N ILE A 5 -9.08 -6.75 -8.96
CA ILE A 5 -9.71 -5.82 -9.91
C ILE A 5 -9.17 -6.12 -11.32
N PRO A 6 -9.98 -6.49 -12.33
CA PRO A 6 -9.47 -7.11 -13.56
C PRO A 6 -8.62 -6.23 -14.51
N TYR A 7 -8.48 -4.93 -14.22
CA TYR A 7 -7.63 -3.99 -14.95
C TYR A 7 -6.46 -3.45 -14.10
N ASP A 8 -6.28 -3.99 -12.91
CA ASP A 8 -5.20 -3.65 -11.99
C ASP A 8 -3.97 -4.55 -12.23
N HIS A 9 -2.90 -4.35 -11.47
CA HIS A 9 -1.61 -5.04 -11.67
C HIS A 9 -0.78 -5.32 -10.42
N ASP A 10 -1.13 -4.72 -9.29
CA ASP A 10 -0.48 -4.86 -7.99
C ASP A 10 -1.48 -5.18 -6.87
N THR A 11 -0.97 -5.57 -5.70
CA THR A 11 -1.77 -5.86 -4.51
C THR A 11 -1.19 -5.14 -3.31
N ASP A 12 -1.97 -4.25 -2.71
CA ASP A 12 -1.54 -3.52 -1.53
C ASP A 12 -2.01 -4.19 -0.24
N ILE A 13 -1.13 -4.25 0.76
CA ILE A 13 -1.49 -4.49 2.15
C ILE A 13 -0.96 -3.39 3.07
N VAL A 14 -1.70 -3.14 4.14
CA VAL A 14 -1.31 -2.23 5.21
C VAL A 14 -0.90 -3.05 6.43
N VAL A 15 0.28 -2.77 6.99
CA VAL A 15 0.81 -3.41 8.19
C VAL A 15 1.08 -2.38 9.28
N LEU A 16 0.83 -2.73 10.54
CA LEU A 16 1.22 -1.86 11.66
C LEU A 16 2.74 -1.71 11.73
N ASP A 17 3.22 -0.51 12.03
CA ASP A 17 4.64 -0.16 12.14
C ASP A 17 5.46 -1.08 13.07
N SER A 18 4.85 -1.60 14.13
CA SER A 18 5.39 -2.65 15.00
C SER A 18 5.88 -3.92 14.26
N ALA A 19 5.42 -4.17 13.04
CA ALA A 19 5.88 -5.25 12.17
C ALA A 19 7.17 -4.92 11.38
N GLU A 20 7.58 -3.65 11.25
CA GLU A 20 8.77 -3.22 10.49
C GLU A 20 10.04 -4.01 10.88
N PRO A 21 10.36 -4.26 12.17
CA PRO A 21 11.54 -5.05 12.54
C PRO A 21 11.45 -6.53 12.12
N VAL A 22 10.26 -7.07 11.92
CA VAL A 22 10.06 -8.44 11.37
C VAL A 22 10.29 -8.41 9.86
N ILE A 23 9.61 -7.51 9.15
CA ILE A 23 9.69 -7.37 7.69
C ILE A 23 11.14 -7.12 7.24
N ARG A 24 11.87 -6.23 7.92
CA ARG A 24 13.30 -5.97 7.63
C ARG A 24 14.22 -7.16 7.87
N ARG A 25 13.88 -8.08 8.77
CA ARG A 25 14.65 -9.33 8.99
C ARG A 25 14.36 -10.41 7.96
N LEU A 26 13.24 -10.29 7.24
CA LEU A 26 12.86 -11.18 6.13
C LEU A 26 13.32 -10.66 4.76
N GLU A 27 13.95 -9.48 4.70
CA GLU A 27 14.42 -8.86 3.45
C GLU A 27 15.43 -9.76 2.73
N THR A 28 15.20 -9.98 1.44
CA THR A 28 16.16 -10.59 0.53
C THR A 28 17.31 -9.60 0.26
N PRO A 29 18.58 -9.96 0.53
CA PRO A 29 19.72 -9.13 0.16
C PRO A 29 19.71 -8.89 -1.35
N ARG A 30 19.89 -7.64 -1.79
CA ARG A 30 19.76 -7.22 -3.21
C ARG A 30 20.76 -7.95 -4.10
N GLU A 31 21.95 -8.22 -3.59
CA GLU A 31 23.00 -9.03 -4.20
C GLU A 31 22.60 -10.50 -4.48
N ASN A 32 21.57 -11.01 -3.80
CA ASN A 32 21.03 -12.37 -3.96
C ASN A 32 19.71 -12.39 -4.75
N MET A 33 19.23 -11.22 -5.21
CA MET A 33 17.90 -11.09 -5.81
C MET A 33 17.85 -11.74 -7.20
N THR A 34 16.81 -12.56 -7.43
CA THR A 34 16.65 -13.30 -8.69
C THR A 34 15.17 -13.43 -9.05
N PHE A 35 14.80 -13.15 -10.31
CA PHE A 35 13.40 -13.11 -10.78
C PHE A 35 12.76 -14.50 -11.01
N ASP A 36 13.45 -15.60 -10.72
CA ASP A 36 12.86 -16.96 -10.63
C ASP A 36 12.22 -17.24 -9.25
N LYS A 37 12.32 -16.29 -8.31
CA LYS A 37 11.87 -16.42 -6.91
C LYS A 37 11.10 -15.19 -6.47
N ILE A 38 10.37 -15.33 -5.38
CA ILE A 38 9.79 -14.21 -4.65
C ILE A 38 10.89 -13.58 -3.79
N ASN A 39 11.15 -12.30 -3.97
CA ASN A 39 12.13 -11.53 -3.21
C ASN A 39 11.41 -10.46 -2.39
N LEU A 40 11.64 -10.38 -1.09
CA LEU A 40 11.13 -9.28 -0.26
C LEU A 40 12.18 -8.16 -0.22
N ILE A 41 11.90 -7.02 -0.85
CA ILE A 41 12.79 -5.86 -0.84
C ILE A 41 12.20 -4.79 0.07
N THR A 42 13.03 -4.13 0.90
CA THR A 42 12.59 -2.98 1.70
C THR A 42 13.23 -1.68 1.20
N ARG A 43 12.53 -0.55 1.40
CA ARG A 43 13.16 0.77 1.31
C ARG A 43 14.15 0.91 2.47
N LYS A 44 15.31 1.51 2.21
CA LYS A 44 16.34 1.74 3.24
C LYS A 44 16.15 3.14 3.84
N GLN A 45 16.11 3.25 5.17
CA GLN A 45 15.70 4.48 5.89
C GLN A 45 16.52 5.75 5.54
N ASN A 46 17.77 5.62 5.08
CA ASN A 46 18.62 6.74 4.67
C ASN A 46 18.37 7.22 3.23
N TYR A 47 17.50 6.53 2.49
CA TYR A 47 17.05 6.84 1.14
C TYR A 47 15.59 7.26 1.19
N CYS A 48 15.12 8.10 0.27
CA CYS A 48 13.75 8.62 0.26
C CYS A 48 13.29 9.34 1.56
N VAL A 49 14.22 9.98 2.30
CA VAL A 49 13.90 10.76 3.53
C VAL A 49 12.97 11.94 3.25
N TYR A 50 13.06 12.48 2.04
CA TYR A 50 12.11 13.41 1.45
C TYR A 50 11.75 12.91 0.07
N ASP A 51 10.60 13.34 -0.44
CA ASP A 51 10.24 13.04 -1.81
C ASP A 51 11.32 13.55 -2.79
N HIS A 52 11.54 12.81 -3.86
CA HIS A 52 12.63 12.99 -4.84
C HIS A 52 14.08 12.73 -4.35
N MET A 53 14.32 12.31 -3.10
CA MET A 53 15.65 11.82 -2.70
C MET A 53 16.03 10.52 -3.43
N PRO A 54 17.34 10.17 -3.51
CA PRO A 54 17.76 8.93 -4.15
C PRO A 54 17.10 7.71 -3.51
N ARG A 55 16.90 6.68 -4.34
CA ARG A 55 16.37 5.35 -3.99
C ARG A 55 17.31 4.27 -4.49
N LEU A 56 17.30 3.08 -3.90
CA LEU A 56 18.17 1.99 -4.32
C LEU A 56 17.48 1.11 -5.36
N ASN A 57 18.09 1.02 -6.54
CA ASN A 57 17.66 0.08 -7.57
C ASN A 57 17.95 -1.39 -7.17
N CYS A 58 17.62 -2.36 -8.02
CA CYS A 58 17.74 -3.78 -7.68
C CYS A 58 19.20 -4.25 -7.52
N GLN A 59 20.17 -3.59 -8.15
CA GLN A 59 21.60 -3.83 -7.92
C GLN A 59 22.16 -3.06 -6.71
N GLY A 60 21.32 -2.36 -5.95
CA GLY A 60 21.76 -1.52 -4.81
C GLY A 60 22.43 -0.21 -5.22
N VAL A 61 22.26 0.23 -6.46
CA VAL A 61 22.79 1.51 -6.98
C VAL A 61 21.80 2.64 -6.69
N PRO A 62 22.24 3.79 -6.14
CA PRO A 62 21.39 4.97 -5.98
C PRO A 62 20.94 5.55 -7.33
N VAL A 63 19.62 5.62 -7.53
CA VAL A 63 18.96 6.21 -8.71
C VAL A 63 17.99 7.32 -8.27
N ARG A 64 17.64 8.23 -9.19
CA ARG A 64 16.65 9.30 -8.94
C ARG A 64 15.23 8.92 -9.35
N PHE A 65 15.10 8.02 -10.32
CA PHE A 65 13.83 7.58 -10.88
C PHE A 65 13.64 6.07 -10.62
N GLN A 66 12.40 5.60 -10.64
CA GLN A 66 12.09 4.17 -10.61
C GLN A 66 12.42 3.56 -11.98
N LEU A 67 13.67 3.10 -12.11
CA LEU A 67 14.17 2.45 -13.33
C LEU A 67 13.99 0.92 -13.30
N ASP A 68 13.66 0.36 -12.13
CA ASP A 68 13.41 -1.06 -11.90
C ASP A 68 12.46 -1.26 -10.70
N PRO A 69 11.94 -2.49 -10.47
CA PRO A 69 11.00 -2.81 -9.40
C PRO A 69 11.42 -2.42 -7.97
N CYS A 70 12.72 -2.32 -7.71
CA CYS A 70 13.27 -2.07 -6.37
C CYS A 70 13.44 -0.58 -6.06
N GLY A 71 13.46 0.27 -7.09
CA GLY A 71 13.62 1.72 -7.00
C GLY A 71 12.36 2.45 -6.54
N PHE A 72 11.89 2.19 -5.32
CA PHE A 72 10.70 2.81 -4.71
C PHE A 72 11.03 3.61 -3.42
N CYS A 73 10.07 4.42 -2.95
CA CYS A 73 10.20 5.30 -1.78
C CYS A 73 9.06 5.10 -0.76
N THR A 74 7.85 4.99 -1.28
CA THR A 74 6.71 4.22 -0.73
C THR A 74 6.51 3.03 -1.69
N PRO A 75 6.09 1.83 -1.23
CA PRO A 75 5.74 1.41 0.14
C PRO A 75 6.97 1.20 1.07
N LEU A 76 6.78 0.64 2.28
CA LEU A 76 7.90 0.18 3.14
C LEU A 76 8.64 -0.99 2.49
N ALA A 77 7.90 -1.96 1.97
CA ALA A 77 8.45 -3.16 1.36
C ALA A 77 7.58 -3.65 0.20
N ARG A 78 8.19 -4.41 -0.71
CA ARG A 78 7.57 -4.97 -1.90
C ARG A 78 8.05 -6.41 -2.08
N LEU A 79 7.13 -7.33 -2.32
CA LEU A 79 7.44 -8.67 -2.83
C LEU A 79 7.54 -8.59 -4.35
N ILE A 80 8.66 -9.08 -4.89
CA ILE A 80 9.01 -9.01 -6.31
C ILE A 80 9.23 -10.43 -6.82
N SER A 81 8.35 -10.89 -7.72
CA SER A 81 8.49 -12.14 -8.46
C SER A 81 8.60 -11.93 -9.98
N SER A 82 8.14 -10.78 -10.50
CA SER A 82 8.28 -10.39 -11.90
C SER A 82 8.81 -8.93 -11.99
N TYR A 83 8.85 -8.38 -13.20
CA TYR A 83 9.23 -6.98 -13.43
C TYR A 83 8.06 -5.99 -13.33
N PHE A 84 6.80 -6.46 -13.36
CA PHE A 84 5.61 -5.61 -13.47
C PHE A 84 4.49 -5.91 -12.47
N ASP A 85 4.54 -7.07 -11.81
CA ASP A 85 3.52 -7.51 -10.84
C ASP A 85 4.11 -7.40 -9.44
N PHE A 86 3.45 -6.64 -8.56
CA PHE A 86 3.97 -6.29 -7.23
C PHE A 86 2.96 -6.62 -6.14
N PHE A 87 3.48 -6.94 -4.95
CA PHE A 87 2.69 -7.01 -3.73
C PHE A 87 3.35 -6.12 -2.69
N ASP A 88 2.66 -5.05 -2.31
CA ASP A 88 3.20 -3.89 -1.62
C ASP A 88 2.74 -3.82 -0.17
N MET A 89 3.63 -3.36 0.70
CA MET A 89 3.44 -3.36 2.16
C MET A 89 3.58 -1.94 2.69
N PHE A 90 2.47 -1.24 2.83
CA PHE A 90 2.40 0.11 3.40
C PHE A 90 2.36 0.07 4.92
N MET A 91 2.88 1.11 5.57
CA MET A 91 2.88 1.22 7.03
C MET A 91 1.68 2.01 7.54
N ALA A 92 0.94 1.43 8.48
CA ALA A 92 0.02 2.15 9.34
C ALA A 92 0.64 2.42 10.73
N ARG A 93 0.27 3.55 11.32
CA ARG A 93 0.64 3.97 12.67
C ARG A 93 -0.59 4.36 13.45
N ILE A 94 -0.62 4.00 14.74
CA ILE A 94 -1.66 4.48 15.67
C ILE A 94 -1.10 5.73 16.35
N GLU A 95 -1.69 6.90 16.08
CA GLU A 95 -1.21 8.18 16.59
C GLU A 95 -2.31 8.96 17.32
N LEU A 96 -1.91 9.79 18.29
CA LEU A 96 -2.80 10.72 18.98
C LEU A 96 -2.84 12.04 18.21
N HIS A 97 -3.97 12.31 17.58
CA HIS A 97 -4.19 13.54 16.83
C HIS A 97 -4.85 14.60 17.68
N TRP A 98 -4.26 15.79 17.66
CA TRP A 98 -4.83 17.01 18.22
C TRP A 98 -5.51 17.78 17.10
N ASP A 99 -6.77 18.16 17.30
CA ASP A 99 -7.46 19.03 16.35
C ASP A 99 -7.10 20.51 16.63
N PRO A 100 -6.45 21.23 15.70
CA PRO A 100 -6.13 22.64 15.89
C PRO A 100 -7.37 23.54 15.95
N ASP A 101 -8.52 23.07 15.46
CA ASP A 101 -9.79 23.81 15.47
C ASP A 101 -10.59 23.59 16.78
N GLY A 102 -10.01 22.90 17.77
CA GLY A 102 -10.50 22.84 19.15
C GLY A 102 -11.38 21.64 19.50
N ASN A 103 -11.52 20.66 18.60
CA ASN A 103 -12.17 19.39 18.94
C ASN A 103 -11.30 18.54 19.90
N PRO A 104 -11.89 17.58 20.64
CA PRO A 104 -11.13 16.67 21.51
C PRO A 104 -10.06 15.89 20.73
N ALA A 105 -8.93 15.62 21.40
CA ALA A 105 -7.90 14.76 20.82
C ALA A 105 -8.43 13.35 20.58
N ARG A 106 -8.13 12.77 19.42
CA ARG A 106 -8.59 11.44 18.98
C ARG A 106 -7.41 10.53 18.66
N ILE A 107 -7.59 9.23 18.88
CA ILE A 107 -6.62 8.21 18.47
C ILE A 107 -7.05 7.73 17.09
N GLY A 108 -6.21 8.01 16.10
CA GLY A 108 -6.45 7.65 14.71
C GLY A 108 -5.42 6.63 14.19
N VAL A 109 -5.67 6.16 12.98
CA VAL A 109 -4.70 5.41 12.19
C VAL A 109 -4.24 6.30 11.04
N ILE A 110 -2.93 6.55 10.97
CA ILE A 110 -2.26 7.16 9.82
C ILE A 110 -1.80 6.03 8.92
N ASP A 111 -2.13 6.09 7.64
CA ASP A 111 -1.66 5.16 6.61
C ASP A 111 -0.72 5.90 5.65
N GLU A 112 0.51 5.40 5.54
CA GLU A 112 1.54 6.02 4.72
C GLU A 112 1.17 6.06 3.22
N GLY A 113 0.44 5.08 2.70
CA GLY A 113 0.02 5.08 1.30
C GLY A 113 -1.03 6.14 0.98
N SER A 114 -1.75 6.62 2.00
CA SER A 114 -2.98 7.41 1.85
C SER A 114 -2.82 8.85 2.36
N ASP A 115 -2.29 9.05 3.56
CA ASP A 115 -2.08 10.38 4.15
C ASP A 115 -0.95 11.16 3.44
N LYS A 116 0.17 10.51 3.11
CA LYS A 116 1.34 11.20 2.53
C LYS A 116 1.19 11.47 1.05
N ASP A 117 0.81 10.45 0.29
CA ASP A 117 0.81 10.49 -1.16
C ASP A 117 -0.52 11.09 -1.69
N GLY A 118 -1.62 10.95 -0.93
CA GLY A 118 -2.93 11.55 -1.24
C GLY A 118 -3.18 12.95 -0.66
N GLY A 119 -2.34 13.42 0.27
CA GLY A 119 -2.54 14.71 0.97
C GLY A 119 -3.77 14.75 1.89
N LEU A 120 -4.33 13.58 2.21
CA LEU A 120 -5.43 13.41 3.15
C LEU A 120 -4.95 13.73 4.57
N LYS A 121 -5.82 14.34 5.38
CA LYS A 121 -5.55 14.60 6.79
C LYS A 121 -6.35 13.63 7.65
N LEU A 122 -5.64 12.70 8.27
CA LEU A 122 -6.17 11.58 9.07
C LEU A 122 -6.91 10.56 8.21
N SER A 123 -6.22 9.48 7.85
CA SER A 123 -6.84 8.36 7.15
C SER A 123 -8.08 7.81 7.88
N TYR A 124 -7.95 7.24 9.10
CA TYR A 124 -9.07 6.50 9.71
C TYR A 124 -9.23 6.67 11.23
N GLU A 125 -10.46 6.59 11.73
CA GLU A 125 -10.74 6.40 13.17
C GLU A 125 -10.36 4.98 13.60
N LEU A 126 -9.90 4.82 14.85
CA LEU A 126 -9.43 3.51 15.34
C LEU A 126 -10.53 2.43 15.30
N ASP A 127 -11.78 2.83 15.55
CA ASP A 127 -12.97 1.97 15.54
C ASP A 127 -13.39 1.51 14.13
N ASP A 128 -13.00 2.22 13.06
CA ASP A 128 -13.24 1.76 11.69
C ASP A 128 -12.24 0.67 11.28
N ILE A 129 -11.09 0.59 11.95
CA ILE A 129 -10.06 -0.43 11.69
C ILE A 129 -10.19 -1.63 12.63
N PHE A 130 -10.20 -1.42 13.96
CA PHE A 130 -9.95 -2.48 14.95
C PHE A 130 -11.16 -2.79 15.87
N PRO A 131 -11.36 -4.05 16.31
CA PRO A 131 -10.71 -5.26 15.81
C PRO A 131 -11.03 -5.51 14.33
N LEU A 132 -10.05 -6.09 13.63
CA LEU A 132 -10.16 -6.42 12.22
C LEU A 132 -11.32 -7.41 12.00
N ALA A 133 -12.06 -7.22 10.91
CA ALA A 133 -13.02 -8.19 10.40
C ALA A 133 -12.30 -9.23 9.52
N THR A 134 -13.04 -10.26 9.11
CA THR A 134 -12.59 -11.21 8.07
C THR A 134 -13.28 -10.86 6.76
N CYS A 135 -12.49 -10.59 5.71
CA CYS A 135 -12.96 -10.40 4.34
C CYS A 135 -12.51 -11.56 3.46
N GLN A 136 -13.22 -11.79 2.36
CA GLN A 136 -12.80 -12.72 1.32
C GLN A 136 -12.06 -11.97 0.21
N TYR A 137 -10.86 -12.44 -0.15
CA TYR A 137 -10.06 -11.89 -1.24
C TYR A 137 -9.31 -13.02 -1.97
N MET A 138 -9.48 -13.13 -3.28
CA MET A 138 -8.91 -14.18 -4.13
C MET A 138 -9.15 -15.61 -3.58
N GLY A 139 -10.34 -15.83 -2.99
CA GLY A 139 -10.71 -17.09 -2.35
C GLY A 139 -10.09 -17.34 -0.95
N LEU A 140 -9.24 -16.45 -0.45
CA LEU A 140 -8.66 -16.49 0.89
C LEU A 140 -9.52 -15.71 1.89
N ASN A 141 -9.52 -16.15 3.15
CA ASN A 141 -10.07 -15.39 4.27
C ASN A 141 -8.94 -14.56 4.89
N LEU A 142 -8.98 -13.24 4.71
CA LEU A 142 -7.94 -12.31 5.14
C LEU A 142 -8.49 -11.30 6.16
N PRO A 143 -7.65 -10.78 7.07
CA PRO A 143 -8.03 -9.70 7.96
C PRO A 143 -8.24 -8.40 7.16
N CYS A 144 -9.27 -7.63 7.50
CA CYS A 144 -9.61 -6.35 6.89
C CYS A 144 -10.14 -5.36 7.94
N PRO A 145 -10.24 -4.05 7.64
CA PRO A 145 -10.84 -3.08 8.56
C PRO A 145 -12.27 -3.47 9.00
N ARG A 146 -12.58 -3.22 10.29
CA ARG A 146 -13.91 -3.45 10.89
C ARG A 146 -15.02 -2.82 10.02
N ASN A 147 -14.80 -1.60 9.55
CA ASN A 147 -15.69 -0.81 8.73
C ASN A 147 -15.00 -0.47 7.39
N HIS A 148 -14.68 -1.51 6.62
CA HIS A 148 -14.08 -1.37 5.29
C HIS A 148 -14.88 -0.46 4.34
N HIS A 149 -16.21 -0.33 4.52
CA HIS A 149 -17.01 0.64 3.79
C HIS A 149 -16.59 2.09 4.07
N ALA A 150 -16.43 2.50 5.34
CA ALA A 150 -15.99 3.86 5.68
C ALA A 150 -14.55 4.15 5.22
N VAL A 151 -13.65 3.16 5.36
CA VAL A 151 -12.27 3.24 4.85
C VAL A 151 -12.25 3.49 3.34
N LEU A 152 -13.00 2.70 2.56
CA LEU A 152 -13.05 2.84 1.11
C LEU A 152 -13.78 4.11 0.65
N SER A 153 -14.85 4.54 1.34
CA SER A 153 -15.50 5.83 1.08
C SER A 153 -14.60 7.03 1.41
N HIS A 154 -13.73 6.93 2.41
CA HIS A 154 -12.74 7.98 2.71
C HIS A 154 -11.69 8.10 1.58
N LEU A 155 -11.15 6.98 1.12
CA LEU A 155 -10.09 6.95 0.10
C LEU A 155 -10.57 7.32 -1.31
N TYR A 156 -11.68 6.72 -1.74
CA TYR A 156 -12.12 6.74 -3.14
C TYR A 156 -13.47 7.46 -3.33
N GLY A 157 -14.03 8.01 -2.25
CA GLY A 157 -15.33 8.67 -2.22
C GLY A 157 -16.50 7.68 -2.16
N GLU A 158 -17.70 8.19 -1.87
CA GLU A 158 -18.94 7.40 -1.68
C GLU A 158 -19.37 6.54 -2.89
N ASN A 159 -18.75 6.74 -4.06
CA ASN A 159 -19.02 5.96 -5.26
C ASN A 159 -17.93 4.92 -5.56
N TYR A 160 -17.05 4.57 -4.61
CA TYR A 160 -15.92 3.64 -4.81
C TYR A 160 -16.30 2.27 -5.39
N LEU A 161 -17.54 1.81 -5.21
CA LEU A 161 -18.07 0.58 -5.82
C LEU A 161 -18.33 0.69 -7.33
N ARG A 162 -18.26 1.90 -7.91
CA ARG A 162 -18.36 2.10 -9.35
C ARG A 162 -16.97 1.94 -9.97
N PRO A 163 -16.77 1.01 -10.92
CA PRO A 163 -15.48 0.82 -11.54
C PRO A 163 -15.14 2.04 -12.42
N ASN A 164 -13.91 2.53 -12.30
CA ASN A 164 -13.39 3.63 -13.13
C ASN A 164 -13.22 3.23 -14.61
N ARG A 165 -13.23 1.91 -14.89
CA ARG A 165 -13.14 1.36 -16.25
C ARG A 165 -14.18 0.26 -16.48
N LEU A 166 -14.76 0.26 -17.67
CA LEU A 166 -15.67 -0.78 -18.16
C LEU A 166 -14.99 -1.56 -19.28
N CYS A 167 -15.24 -2.87 -19.35
CA CYS A 167 -14.74 -3.70 -20.45
C CYS A 167 -15.71 -3.62 -21.64
N ASP A 168 -15.21 -3.22 -22.81
CA ASP A 168 -15.92 -3.43 -24.06
C ASP A 168 -15.76 -4.89 -24.48
N PHE A 169 -16.75 -5.72 -24.14
CA PHE A 169 -16.80 -7.14 -24.47
C PHE A 169 -16.72 -7.45 -25.98
N ASN A 170 -17.01 -6.48 -26.87
CA ASN A 170 -16.93 -6.70 -28.32
C ASN A 170 -15.49 -6.60 -28.85
N HIS A 171 -14.65 -5.82 -28.17
CA HIS A 171 -13.32 -5.43 -28.65
C HIS A 171 -12.19 -5.76 -27.66
N GLY A 172 -12.51 -6.24 -26.46
CA GLY A 172 -11.54 -6.68 -25.46
C GLY A 172 -10.68 -5.58 -24.85
N HIS A 173 -11.17 -4.33 -24.82
CA HIS A 173 -10.44 -3.19 -24.25
C HIS A 173 -11.19 -2.54 -23.08
N TRP A 174 -10.44 -1.90 -22.20
CA TRP A 174 -10.98 -1.11 -21.10
C TRP A 174 -11.18 0.34 -21.55
N SER A 175 -12.38 0.88 -21.34
CA SER A 175 -12.72 2.30 -21.55
C SER A 175 -13.11 2.94 -20.21
N ASN A 176 -13.06 4.27 -20.11
CA ASN A 176 -13.50 4.98 -18.90
C ASN A 176 -15.01 4.75 -18.67
N GLY A 177 -15.38 4.52 -17.40
CA GLY A 177 -16.77 4.39 -16.93
C GLY A 177 -17.47 5.71 -16.66
#